data_AF-S6AKQ6-F1
#
_entry.id   AF-S6AKQ6-F1
#
_cell.length_a   1.000
_cell.length_b   1.000
_cell.length_c   1.000
_cell.angle_alpha   90.00
_cell.angle_beta   90.00
_cell.angle_gamma   90.00
#
_symmetry.space_group_name_H-M   'P 1'
#
loop_
_entity.id
_entity.type
_entity.pdbx_description
1 polymer ?
#
loop_
_entity_poly.entity_id
_entity_poly.type
_entity_poly.pdbx_seq_one_letter_code
_entity_poly.pdbx_strand_id
1 'polypeptide(L)'
;MGFEQLVELRDRLRAEAEQAKAANAKPAKRKSSPQGKPREKDPAVDAIWRLQKHFPLAFPVNPAPKVPLKEGIFKDAEQHLELLGITSEQLKLGIATWCRGSRYWASMVENAARLDLQGQAAGTVTAGQALYAKQQASRQRSQDRRSRAKPKNRVAEANPAADSAPAQPQ
;
A
#
# COMPACT_ATOMS: atom_id res chain seq x y z
N MET A 1 34.60 -18.63 40.99
CA MET A 1 33.46 -19.41 40.44
C MET A 1 32.29 -18.46 40.17
N GLY A 2 32.34 -17.69 39.07
CA GLY A 2 31.43 -16.54 38.86
C GLY A 2 30.72 -16.48 37.49
N PHE A 3 30.90 -17.50 36.64
CA PHE A 3 30.26 -17.56 35.33
C PHE A 3 28.99 -18.42 35.31
N GLU A 4 28.77 -19.24 36.34
CA GLU A 4 27.57 -20.08 36.51
C GLU A 4 26.30 -19.21 36.64
N GLN A 5 26.36 -18.11 37.40
CA GLN A 5 25.22 -17.21 37.61
C GLN A 5 24.76 -16.50 36.32
N LEU A 6 25.68 -16.25 35.38
CA LEU A 6 25.33 -15.63 34.09
C LEU A 6 24.60 -16.59 33.15
N VAL A 7 24.91 -17.88 33.23
CA VAL A 7 24.25 -18.93 32.44
C VAL A 7 22.81 -19.11 32.92
N GLU A 8 22.60 -19.19 34.24
CA GLU A 8 21.25 -19.28 34.83
C GLU A 8 20.40 -18.05 34.50
N LEU A 9 20.98 -16.85 34.53
CA LEU A 9 20.24 -15.60 34.24
C LEU A 9 19.83 -15.51 32.76
N ARG A 10 20.69 -15.98 31.84
CA ARG A 10 20.36 -16.07 30.41
C ARG A 10 19.26 -17.10 30.14
N ASP A 11 19.30 -18.25 30.80
CA ASP A 11 18.29 -19.29 30.61
C ASP A 11 16.93 -18.85 31.16
N ARG A 12 16.91 -18.08 32.26
CA ARG A 12 15.70 -17.46 32.79
C ARG A 12 15.09 -16.41 31.83
N LEU A 13 15.93 -15.57 31.22
CA LEU A 13 15.47 -14.60 30.20
C LEU A 13 14.93 -15.27 28.93
N ARG A 14 15.50 -16.41 28.52
CA ARG A 14 14.98 -17.21 27.40
C ARG A 14 13.61 -17.82 27.75
N ALA A 15 13.44 -18.34 28.97
CA ALA A 15 12.17 -18.90 29.43
C ALA A 15 11.06 -17.83 29.52
N GLU A 16 11.37 -16.62 29.97
CA GLU A 16 10.42 -15.50 29.97
C GLU A 16 10.06 -15.03 28.55
N ALA A 17 11.04 -14.98 27.63
CA ALA A 17 10.79 -14.65 26.23
C ALA A 17 9.93 -15.70 25.52
N GLU A 18 10.08 -16.98 25.85
CA GLU A 18 9.22 -18.06 25.34
C GLU A 18 7.81 -18.01 25.92
N GLN A 19 7.64 -17.72 27.21
CA GLN A 19 6.31 -17.53 27.81
C GLN A 19 5.58 -16.31 27.24
N ALA A 20 6.28 -15.21 26.96
CA ALA A 20 5.71 -14.05 26.27
C ALA A 20 5.29 -14.38 24.81
N LYS A 21 5.98 -15.30 24.15
CA LYS A 21 5.64 -15.79 22.80
C LYS A 21 4.46 -16.76 22.82
N ALA A 22 4.38 -17.64 23.82
CA ALA A 22 3.31 -18.62 23.98
C ALA A 22 1.99 -18.00 24.43
N ALA A 23 2.02 -16.96 25.28
CA ALA A 23 0.82 -16.23 25.71
C ALA A 23 0.21 -15.33 24.61
N ASN A 24 0.97 -15.03 23.54
CA ASN A 24 0.51 -14.22 22.40
C ASN A 24 0.21 -15.04 21.13
N ALA A 25 0.33 -16.37 21.20
CA ALA A 25 0.00 -17.27 20.10
C ALA A 25 -1.48 -17.70 20.16
N LYS A 26 -2.40 -16.74 20.07
CA LYS A 26 -3.77 -17.06 19.64
C LYS A 26 -3.76 -17.23 18.11
N PRO A 27 -4.17 -18.38 17.55
CA PRO A 27 -4.37 -18.50 16.12
C PRO A 27 -5.59 -17.64 15.78
N ALA A 28 -5.34 -16.39 15.41
CA ALA A 28 -6.34 -15.58 14.74
C ALA A 28 -6.58 -16.24 13.38
N LYS A 29 -7.47 -17.24 13.37
CA LYS A 29 -8.20 -17.71 12.20
C LYS A 29 -8.90 -16.46 11.66
N ARG A 30 -8.18 -15.73 10.80
CA ARG A 30 -8.68 -14.58 10.08
C ARG A 30 -9.89 -15.11 9.33
N LYS A 31 -11.07 -14.86 9.88
CA LYS A 31 -12.32 -14.93 9.14
C LYS A 31 -12.07 -14.05 7.93
N SER A 32 -11.84 -14.70 6.79
CA SER A 32 -11.84 -14.08 5.48
C SER A 32 -13.11 -13.25 5.43
N SER A 33 -12.96 -11.92 5.50
CA SER A 33 -14.07 -11.00 5.37
C SER A 33 -14.86 -11.38 4.12
N PRO A 34 -16.20 -11.45 4.18
CA PRO A 34 -17.00 -11.84 3.04
C PRO A 34 -16.63 -10.94 1.86
N GLN A 35 -16.31 -11.55 0.71
CA GLN A 35 -16.06 -10.88 -0.55
C GLN A 35 -17.23 -9.94 -0.86
N GLY A 36 -17.08 -8.68 -0.49
CA GLY A 36 -18.03 -7.63 -0.80
C GLY A 36 -17.91 -7.29 -2.27
N LYS A 37 -18.81 -7.88 -3.08
CA LYS A 37 -19.11 -7.54 -4.49
C LYS A 37 -17.92 -7.76 -5.45
N PRO A 38 -18.15 -8.03 -6.75
CA PRO A 38 -17.09 -7.90 -7.74
C PRO A 38 -16.66 -6.44 -7.65
N ARG A 39 -15.51 -6.20 -7.03
CA ARG A 39 -14.93 -4.87 -6.90
C ARG A 39 -14.75 -4.43 -8.34
N GLU A 40 -15.64 -3.55 -8.80
CA GLU A 40 -15.53 -2.87 -10.08
C GLU A 40 -14.08 -2.40 -10.13
N LYS A 41 -13.29 -3.07 -10.95
CA LYS A 41 -11.84 -2.94 -10.87
C LYS A 41 -11.57 -1.49 -11.18
N ASP A 42 -11.00 -0.79 -10.21
CA ASP A 42 -10.71 0.63 -10.36
C ASP A 42 -9.94 0.79 -11.67
N PRO A 43 -10.46 1.56 -12.64
CA PRO A 43 -9.87 1.65 -13.97
C PRO A 43 -8.39 2.07 -13.91
N ALA A 44 -8.00 2.81 -12.86
CA ALA A 44 -6.61 3.15 -12.60
C ALA A 44 -5.75 1.91 -12.26
N VAL A 45 -6.27 0.98 -11.48
CA VAL A 45 -5.58 -0.26 -11.09
C VAL A 45 -5.43 -1.21 -12.28
N ASP A 46 -6.47 -1.31 -13.11
CA ASP A 46 -6.41 -2.10 -14.34
C ASP A 46 -5.39 -1.52 -15.33
N ALA A 47 -5.35 -0.20 -15.48
CA ALA A 47 -4.33 0.47 -16.29
C ALA A 47 -2.91 0.19 -15.78
N ILE A 48 -2.69 0.26 -14.46
CA ILE A 48 -1.41 -0.11 -13.84
C ILE A 48 -1.05 -1.55 -14.15
N TRP A 49 -1.99 -2.50 -14.00
CA TRP A 49 -1.71 -3.91 -14.25
C TRP A 49 -1.29 -4.19 -15.70
N ARG A 50 -1.93 -3.53 -16.66
CA ARG A 50 -1.55 -3.62 -18.07
C ARG A 50 -0.17 -3.01 -18.33
N LEU A 51 0.13 -1.85 -17.74
CA LEU A 51 1.46 -1.26 -17.80
C LEU A 51 2.53 -2.21 -17.22
N GLN A 52 2.24 -2.90 -16.11
CA GLN A 52 3.15 -3.88 -15.51
C GLN A 52 3.40 -5.09 -16.42
N LYS A 53 2.38 -5.53 -17.17
CA LYS A 53 2.48 -6.67 -18.10
C LYS A 53 3.40 -6.35 -19.29
N HIS A 54 3.31 -5.13 -19.82
CA HIS A 54 4.08 -4.72 -21.00
C HIS A 54 5.42 -4.09 -20.65
N PHE A 55 5.51 -3.38 -19.52
CA PHE A 55 6.69 -2.65 -19.07
C PHE A 55 7.10 -3.06 -17.64
N PRO A 56 7.52 -4.31 -17.42
CA PRO A 56 7.89 -4.80 -16.09
C PRO A 56 9.12 -4.10 -15.50
N LEU A 57 9.97 -3.50 -16.34
CA LEU A 57 11.17 -2.77 -15.92
C LEU A 57 10.83 -1.41 -15.30
N ALA A 58 9.91 -0.66 -15.92
CA ALA A 58 9.45 0.63 -15.42
C ALA A 58 8.40 0.47 -14.30
N PHE A 59 7.53 -0.53 -14.44
CA PHE A 59 6.46 -0.85 -13.50
C PHE A 59 6.68 -2.26 -12.90
N PRO A 60 7.61 -2.41 -11.94
CA PRO A 60 7.82 -3.70 -11.30
C PRO A 60 6.64 -4.13 -10.42
N VAL A 61 6.40 -5.44 -10.35
CA VAL A 61 5.40 -6.07 -9.47
C VAL A 61 6.05 -6.46 -8.13
N ASN A 62 5.28 -6.43 -7.04
CA ASN A 62 5.74 -6.88 -5.72
C ASN A 62 6.29 -8.32 -5.80
N PRO A 63 7.50 -8.65 -5.28
CA PRO A 63 8.26 -7.99 -4.21
C PRO A 63 9.28 -6.91 -4.63
N ALA A 64 9.47 -6.63 -5.92
CA ALA A 64 10.51 -5.70 -6.34
C ALA A 64 10.25 -4.25 -5.86
N PRO A 65 11.29 -3.49 -5.49
CA PRO A 65 11.15 -2.08 -5.16
C PRO A 65 10.63 -1.33 -6.39
N LYS A 66 9.73 -0.35 -6.18
CA LYS A 66 9.33 0.54 -7.27
C LYS A 66 10.55 1.37 -7.71
N VAL A 67 10.47 1.95 -8.91
CA VAL A 67 11.59 2.69 -9.51
C VAL A 67 11.16 4.13 -9.78
N PRO A 68 12.05 5.13 -9.64
CA PRO A 68 11.78 6.48 -10.10
C PRO A 68 11.53 6.48 -11.61
N LEU A 69 10.36 6.96 -12.01
CA LEU A 69 10.02 7.05 -13.42
C LEU A 69 10.62 8.29 -14.06
N LYS A 70 10.92 8.20 -15.35
CA LYS A 70 11.30 9.33 -16.20
C LYS A 70 10.27 10.46 -16.13
N GLU A 71 10.75 11.70 -16.19
CA GLU A 71 9.87 12.86 -16.34
C GLU A 71 9.26 12.84 -17.75
N GLY A 72 7.93 12.83 -17.84
CA GLY A 72 7.25 12.66 -19.13
C GLY A 72 6.96 11.22 -19.54
N ILE A 73 7.14 10.23 -18.64
CA ILE A 73 6.75 8.82 -18.87
C ILE A 73 5.31 8.65 -19.36
N PHE A 74 4.44 9.62 -19.06
CA PHE A 74 3.08 9.67 -19.56
C PHE A 74 3.03 9.78 -21.10
N LYS A 75 3.82 10.68 -21.70
CA LYS A 75 3.88 10.86 -23.16
C LYS A 75 4.45 9.62 -23.84
N ASP A 76 5.47 9.03 -23.24
CA ASP A 76 6.06 7.79 -23.74
C ASP A 76 5.02 6.66 -23.68
N ALA A 77 4.21 6.59 -22.62
CA ALA A 77 3.17 5.56 -22.48
C ALA A 77 1.96 5.82 -23.39
N GLU A 78 1.68 7.09 -23.73
CA GLU A 78 0.64 7.46 -24.70
C GLU A 78 0.92 6.86 -26.08
N GLN A 79 2.19 6.77 -26.49
CA GLN A 79 2.58 6.14 -27.75
C GLN A 79 2.31 4.62 -27.77
N HIS A 80 2.14 4.02 -26.60
CA HIS A 80 1.88 2.59 -26.45
C HIS A 80 0.42 2.28 -26.05
N LEU A 81 -0.50 3.25 -26.13
CA LEU A 81 -1.92 3.04 -25.76
C LEU A 81 -2.59 1.93 -26.58
N GLU A 82 -2.32 1.87 -27.88
CA GLU A 82 -2.86 0.82 -28.77
C GLU A 82 -2.42 -0.57 -28.32
N LEU A 83 -1.17 -0.69 -27.86
CA LEU A 83 -0.58 -1.94 -27.40
C LEU A 83 -1.12 -2.35 -26.02
N LEU A 84 -1.40 -1.37 -25.16
CA LEU A 84 -1.99 -1.56 -23.82
C LEU A 84 -3.52 -1.77 -23.86
N GLY A 85 -4.18 -1.32 -24.93
CA GLY A 85 -5.64 -1.36 -25.09
C GLY A 85 -6.42 -0.54 -24.05
N ILE A 86 -5.83 0.53 -23.52
CA ILE A 86 -6.45 1.44 -22.53
C ILE A 86 -6.63 2.84 -23.11
N THR A 87 -7.49 3.65 -22.49
CA THR A 87 -7.64 5.06 -22.88
C THR A 87 -6.56 5.93 -22.23
N SER A 88 -6.28 7.09 -22.83
CA SER A 88 -5.34 8.08 -22.27
C SER A 88 -5.76 8.57 -20.88
N GLU A 89 -7.07 8.67 -20.63
CA GLU A 89 -7.62 9.03 -19.32
C GLU A 89 -7.33 7.96 -18.26
N GLN A 90 -7.54 6.68 -18.60
CA GLN A 90 -7.22 5.56 -17.73
C GLN A 90 -5.71 5.49 -17.46
N LEU A 91 -4.89 5.71 -18.48
CA LEU A 91 -3.44 5.79 -18.34
C LEU A 91 -3.03 6.91 -17.38
N LYS A 92 -3.63 8.11 -17.52
CA LYS A 92 -3.37 9.26 -16.65
C LYS A 92 -3.75 8.97 -15.21
N LEU A 93 -4.91 8.37 -14.97
CA LEU A 93 -5.37 7.96 -13.64
C LEU A 93 -4.45 6.89 -13.04
N GLY A 94 -4.06 5.90 -13.84
CA GLY A 94 -3.14 4.83 -13.44
C GLY A 94 -1.77 5.38 -13.02
N ILE A 95 -1.14 6.22 -13.86
CA ILE A 95 0.15 6.83 -13.56
C ILE A 95 0.05 7.78 -12.35
N ALA A 96 -1.00 8.60 -12.26
CA ALA A 96 -1.21 9.48 -11.11
C ALA A 96 -1.34 8.68 -9.80
N THR A 97 -2.07 7.56 -9.83
CA THR A 97 -2.23 6.66 -8.69
C THR A 97 -0.92 5.96 -8.35
N TRP A 98 -0.15 5.55 -9.36
CA TRP A 98 1.16 4.93 -9.20
C TRP A 98 2.16 5.86 -8.50
N CYS A 99 2.28 7.10 -8.97
CA CYS A 99 3.21 8.11 -8.45
C CYS A 99 2.81 8.65 -7.06
N ARG A 100 1.53 8.60 -6.69
CA ARG A 100 1.08 9.01 -5.35
C ARG A 100 1.34 7.95 -4.28
N GLY A 101 1.55 6.70 -4.66
CA GLY A 101 1.69 5.58 -3.73
C GLY A 101 2.94 5.65 -2.84
N SER A 102 2.81 5.25 -1.59
CA SER A 102 3.90 5.24 -0.60
C SER A 102 5.19 4.55 -1.08
N ARG A 103 5.06 3.45 -1.84
CA ARG A 103 6.21 2.72 -2.40
C ARG A 103 7.00 3.53 -3.44
N TYR A 104 6.34 4.42 -4.18
CA TYR A 104 6.99 5.25 -5.19
C TYR A 104 7.80 6.37 -4.52
N TRP A 105 7.24 6.99 -3.49
CA TRP A 105 7.98 7.95 -2.68
C TRP A 105 9.19 7.32 -1.99
N ALA A 106 9.10 6.05 -1.58
CA ALA A 106 10.23 5.32 -1.00
C ALA A 106 11.36 5.01 -2.01
N SER A 107 11.06 4.94 -3.32
CA SER A 107 12.07 4.70 -4.35
C SER A 107 12.79 5.95 -4.83
N MET A 108 12.27 7.15 -4.53
CA MET A 108 12.90 8.42 -4.87
C MET A 108 14.07 8.73 -3.92
N VAL A 109 15.22 8.10 -4.21
CA VAL A 109 16.50 8.34 -3.54
C VAL A 109 17.34 9.30 -4.37
N GLU A 110 18.13 10.13 -3.72
CA GLU A 110 19.06 11.04 -4.38
C GLU A 110 20.03 10.27 -5.31
N ASN A 111 20.29 10.83 -6.50
CA ASN A 111 21.13 10.22 -7.54
C ASN A 111 20.62 8.87 -8.09
N ALA A 112 19.40 8.45 -7.75
CA ALA A 112 18.79 7.29 -8.38
C ALA A 112 18.53 7.57 -9.86
N ALA A 113 18.92 6.63 -10.72
CA ALA A 113 18.60 6.68 -12.15
C ALA A 113 17.08 6.56 -12.33
N ARG A 114 16.52 7.50 -13.09
CA ARG A 114 15.13 7.44 -13.53
C ARG A 114 15.05 6.47 -14.69
N LEU A 115 14.09 5.54 -14.66
CA LEU A 115 13.91 4.60 -15.76
C LEU A 115 12.78 5.06 -16.68
N ASP A 116 13.00 4.91 -17.98
CA ASP A 116 11.96 4.96 -19.00
C ASP A 116 11.16 3.64 -19.07
N LEU A 117 10.22 3.56 -20.01
CA LEU A 117 9.37 2.37 -20.19
C LEU A 117 10.17 1.11 -20.56
N GLN A 118 11.32 1.29 -21.21
CA GLN A 118 12.22 0.26 -21.67
C GLN A 118 13.30 -0.07 -20.62
N GLY A 119 13.29 0.59 -19.46
CA GLY A 119 14.29 0.40 -18.41
C GLY A 119 15.61 1.10 -18.65
N GLN A 120 15.69 2.04 -19.58
CA GLN A 120 16.88 2.86 -19.81
C GLN A 120 16.91 4.04 -18.84
N ALA A 121 18.14 4.45 -18.47
CA ALA A 121 18.35 5.60 -17.61
C ALA A 121 18.02 6.91 -18.36
N ALA A 122 16.96 7.57 -17.93
CA ALA A 122 16.45 8.81 -18.51
C ALA A 122 16.49 9.95 -17.48
N GLY A 123 17.70 10.20 -16.97
CA GLY A 123 18.00 11.24 -15.98
C GLY A 123 18.15 10.70 -14.56
N THR A 124 18.37 11.61 -13.61
CA THR A 124 18.58 11.27 -12.20
C THR A 124 17.61 12.04 -11.30
N VAL A 125 17.33 11.48 -10.13
CA VAL A 125 16.55 12.17 -9.09
C VAL A 125 17.44 13.18 -8.39
N THR A 126 17.01 14.45 -8.35
CA THR A 126 17.74 15.51 -7.66
C THR A 126 17.55 15.44 -6.15
N ALA A 127 18.50 16.00 -5.39
CA ALA A 127 18.44 16.03 -3.92
C ALA A 127 17.13 16.66 -3.40
N GLY A 128 16.67 17.76 -4.02
CA GLY A 128 15.41 18.41 -3.66
C GLY A 128 14.19 17.50 -3.84
N GLN A 129 14.15 16.73 -4.93
CA GLN A 129 13.08 15.76 -5.20
C GLN A 129 13.10 14.61 -4.18
N ALA A 130 14.28 14.09 -3.85
CA ALA A 130 14.45 13.04 -2.85
C ALA A 130 14.01 13.50 -1.44
N LEU A 131 14.36 14.73 -1.04
CA LEU A 131 13.91 15.31 0.22
C LEU A 131 12.40 15.48 0.28
N TYR A 132 11.79 16.03 -0.77
CA TYR A 132 10.34 16.15 -0.87
C TYR A 132 9.65 14.78 -0.77
N ALA A 133 10.20 13.79 -1.47
CA ALA A 133 9.69 12.42 -1.44
C ALA A 133 9.73 11.80 -0.04
N LYS A 134 10.85 11.98 0.67
CA LYS A 134 11.01 11.52 2.06
C LYS A 134 9.97 12.13 2.99
N GLN A 135 9.68 13.42 2.84
CA GLN A 135 8.64 14.09 3.63
C GLN A 135 7.24 13.53 3.31
N GLN A 136 6.91 13.33 2.04
CA GLN A 136 5.61 12.77 1.64
C GLN A 136 5.43 11.32 2.11
N ALA A 137 6.48 10.50 2.00
CA ALA A 137 6.46 9.13 2.50
C ALA A 137 6.22 9.06 4.02
N SER A 138 6.86 9.95 4.79
CA SER A 138 6.68 10.06 6.24
C SER A 138 5.26 10.47 6.64
N ARG A 139 4.69 11.46 5.94
CA ARG A 139 3.31 11.94 6.15
C ARG A 139 2.29 10.83 5.88
N GLN A 140 2.42 10.12 4.76
CA GLN A 140 1.52 9.00 4.43
C GLN A 140 1.63 7.88 5.46
N ARG A 141 2.86 7.48 5.85
CA ARG A 141 3.07 6.45 6.88
C ARG A 141 2.43 6.83 8.22
N SER A 142 2.48 8.12 8.58
CA SER A 142 1.87 8.63 9.81
C SER A 142 0.34 8.61 9.73
N GLN A 143 -0.24 8.99 8.59
CA GLN A 143 -1.68 8.90 8.35
C GLN A 143 -2.18 7.45 8.38
N ASP A 144 -1.48 6.52 7.74
CA ASP A 144 -1.81 5.09 7.77
C ASP A 144 -1.74 4.50 9.18
N ARG A 145 -0.75 4.91 9.98
CA ARG A 145 -0.67 4.51 11.40
C ARG A 145 -1.86 5.06 12.19
N ARG A 146 -2.24 6.32 11.96
CA ARG A 146 -3.35 6.98 12.67
C ARG A 146 -4.72 6.42 12.26
N SER A 147 -4.92 6.10 10.98
CA SER A 147 -6.15 5.47 10.49
C SER A 147 -6.29 4.05 11.02
N ARG A 148 -5.19 3.29 11.11
CA ARG A 148 -5.18 1.94 11.70
C ARG A 148 -5.36 1.93 13.22
N ALA A 149 -4.93 2.99 13.90
CA ALA A 149 -5.06 3.14 15.35
C ALA A 149 -6.42 3.71 15.82
N LYS A 150 -7.31 4.10 14.91
CA LYS A 150 -8.66 4.55 15.26
C LYS A 150 -9.65 3.38 15.15
N PRO A 151 -9.96 2.63 16.24
CA PRO A 151 -10.98 1.61 16.20
C PRO A 151 -12.34 2.24 15.88
N LYS A 152 -13.10 1.59 15.00
CA LYS A 152 -14.51 1.86 14.71
C LYS A 152 -15.31 1.84 16.02
N ASN A 153 -15.55 3.01 16.62
CA ASN A 153 -16.59 3.17 17.63
C ASN A 153 -17.54 4.31 17.22
N ARG A 154 -18.21 4.14 16.07
CA ARG A 154 -19.25 5.08 15.60
C ARG A 154 -20.38 4.41 14.80
N VAL A 155 -20.79 3.19 15.20
CA VAL A 155 -21.96 2.51 14.59
C VAL A 155 -22.99 2.03 15.61
N ALA A 156 -22.98 2.57 16.83
CA ALA A 156 -24.00 2.26 17.84
C ALA A 156 -24.70 3.54 18.31
N GLU A 157 -25.25 4.34 17.40
CA GLU A 157 -26.30 5.32 17.75
C GLU A 157 -27.01 5.79 16.47
N ALA A 158 -27.79 4.90 15.87
CA ALA A 158 -28.84 5.28 14.92
C ALA A 158 -29.93 4.20 14.90
N ASN A 159 -31.09 4.55 15.45
CA ASN A 159 -32.42 3.94 15.39
C ASN A 159 -32.71 2.66 16.20
N PRO A 160 -33.82 2.73 16.96
CA PRO A 160 -34.95 1.87 16.68
C PRO A 160 -36.09 2.69 16.05
N ALA A 161 -36.61 2.14 14.96
CA ALA A 161 -37.62 2.71 14.09
C ALA A 161 -38.97 2.92 14.77
N ALA A 162 -39.65 3.98 14.33
CA ALA A 162 -41.09 4.11 14.42
C ALA A 162 -41.80 3.07 13.54
N ASP A 163 -43.05 2.84 13.92
CA ASP A 163 -44.19 2.40 13.10
C ASP A 163 -44.57 0.91 13.14
N SER A 164 -45.69 0.66 13.82
CA SER A 164 -46.58 -0.46 13.59
C SER A 164 -47.99 0.00 13.99
N ALA A 165 -48.66 0.71 13.08
CA ALA A 165 -50.12 0.66 12.96
C ALA A 165 -50.46 -0.53 12.03
N PRO A 166 -51.54 -1.29 12.27
CA PRO A 166 -52.81 -0.89 11.67
C PRO A 166 -54.08 -1.29 12.47
N ALA A 167 -55.23 -0.85 11.93
CA ALA A 167 -56.56 -1.45 12.01
C ALA A 167 -57.60 -0.86 13.00
N GLN A 168 -58.46 0.00 12.44
CA GLN A 168 -59.90 0.15 12.77
C GLN A 168 -60.65 -1.21 12.61
N PRO A 169 -61.86 -1.46 13.20
CA PRO A 169 -63.05 -0.61 13.05
C PRO A 169 -64.14 -0.62 14.17
N GLN A 170 -65.13 0.26 13.96
CA GLN A 170 -66.48 0.43 14.57
C GLN A 170 -66.54 0.94 16.02
#